data_AF-A0A1E3HTU3-F1
#
_entry.id   AF-A0A1E3HTU3-F1
#
_cell.length_a   1.000
_cell.length_b   1.000
_cell.length_c   1.000
_cell.angle_alpha   90.00
_cell.angle_beta   90.00
_cell.angle_gamma   90.00
#
_symmetry.space_group_name_H-M   'P 1'
#
loop_
_entity.id
_entity.type
_entity.pdbx_description
1 polymer ?
#
loop_
_entity_poly.entity_id
_entity_poly.type
_entity_poly.pdbx_seq_one_letter_code
_entity_poly.pdbx_strand_id
1 'polypeptide(L)'
;MSEQPPPDQTLTSLTSHLDALEAVLAPLEAKPWSDTTDRLSTFERTKMDVLGAYLINDLIWIYLKMKGIDPAKHEVTSELERIKVYYGKISSAEGKEEPRPQIDQAAARRFVSNSLPRAQHLPQTNSAELAARQAAYIAAEQDAENTLRRLGKASRFRHIQDEGSVKLVPGDARDLEDEDVIMDSAEQGQQQAEDFLKTLEGEMQASDKGAQR
;
A
#
# COMPACT_ATOMS: atom_id res chain seq x y z
N MET A 1 -45.06 16.66 -6.97
CA MET A 1 -44.53 16.81 -5.60
C MET A 1 -44.46 15.42 -5.04
N SER A 2 -43.25 14.85 -4.94
CA SER A 2 -43.04 13.47 -4.49
C SER A 2 -43.50 13.36 -3.05
N GLU A 3 -44.54 12.56 -2.81
CA GLU A 3 -45.07 12.30 -1.48
C GLU A 3 -44.03 11.48 -0.71
N GLN A 4 -43.24 12.16 0.12
CA GLN A 4 -42.28 11.47 1.00
C GLN A 4 -43.07 10.65 2.03
N PRO A 5 -42.66 9.41 2.30
CA PRO A 5 -43.33 8.59 3.30
C PRO A 5 -43.31 9.30 4.67
N PRO A 6 -44.34 9.06 5.50
CA PRO A 6 -44.42 9.69 6.81
C PRO A 6 -43.20 9.35 7.67
N PRO A 7 -42.74 10.29 8.51
CA PRO A 7 -41.48 10.16 9.26
C PRO A 7 -41.46 8.94 10.19
N ASP A 8 -42.62 8.49 10.68
CA ASP A 8 -42.71 7.33 11.56
C ASP A 8 -42.35 6.01 10.83
N GLN A 9 -42.68 5.91 9.55
CA GLN A 9 -42.34 4.74 8.73
C GLN A 9 -40.84 4.67 8.44
N THR A 10 -40.20 5.81 8.17
CA THR A 10 -38.76 5.85 7.89
C THR A 10 -37.94 5.50 9.13
N LEU A 11 -38.37 5.94 10.32
CA LEU A 11 -37.75 5.57 11.59
C LEU A 11 -37.90 4.07 11.88
N THR A 12 -39.10 3.51 11.65
CA THR A 12 -39.36 2.08 11.84
C THR A 12 -38.51 1.24 10.88
N SER A 13 -38.36 1.69 9.63
CA SER A 13 -37.50 1.04 8.66
C SER A 13 -36.02 1.11 9.08
N LEU A 14 -35.55 2.28 9.51
CA LEU A 14 -34.16 2.47 9.95
C LEU A 14 -33.81 1.57 11.14
N THR A 15 -34.68 1.50 12.17
CA THR A 15 -34.42 0.61 13.32
C THR A 15 -34.36 -0.85 12.89
N SER A 16 -35.26 -1.29 12.02
CA SER A 16 -35.23 -2.66 11.51
C SER A 16 -33.95 -2.99 10.73
N HIS A 17 -33.42 -2.04 9.96
CA HIS A 17 -32.15 -2.23 9.25
C HIS A 17 -30.96 -2.27 10.21
N LEU A 18 -30.97 -1.47 11.27
CA LEU A 18 -29.92 -1.50 12.31
C LEU A 18 -29.96 -2.80 13.11
N ASP A 19 -31.15 -3.30 13.48
CA ASP A 19 -31.32 -4.59 14.15
C ASP A 19 -30.79 -5.75 13.28
N ALA A 20 -31.07 -5.70 11.97
CA ALA A 20 -30.56 -6.68 11.02
C ALA A 20 -29.02 -6.60 10.89
N LEU A 21 -28.46 -5.40 10.87
CA LEU A 21 -27.01 -5.19 10.82
C LEU A 21 -26.32 -5.75 12.08
N GLU A 22 -26.88 -5.48 13.26
CA GLU A 22 -26.37 -6.00 14.53
C GLU A 22 -26.36 -7.53 14.55
N ALA A 23 -27.42 -8.17 14.04
CA ALA A 23 -27.48 -9.62 13.90
C ALA A 23 -26.38 -10.20 12.99
N VAL A 24 -26.03 -9.50 11.91
CA VAL A 24 -24.95 -9.90 10.98
C VAL A 24 -23.57 -9.69 11.59
N LEU A 25 -23.39 -8.66 12.43
CA LEU A 25 -22.12 -8.35 13.07
C LEU A 25 -21.84 -9.16 14.34
N ALA A 26 -22.88 -9.65 15.03
CA ALA A 26 -22.74 -10.42 16.27
C ALA A 26 -21.71 -11.59 16.21
N PRO A 27 -21.64 -12.41 15.14
CA PRO A 27 -20.63 -13.47 15.03
C PRO A 27 -19.20 -12.95 14.94
N LEU A 28 -19.02 -11.75 14.38
CA LEU A 28 -17.73 -11.09 14.21
C LEU A 28 -17.25 -10.46 15.52
N GLU A 29 -18.17 -9.95 16.34
CA GLU A 29 -17.90 -9.39 17.66
C GLU A 29 -17.68 -10.45 18.75
N ALA A 30 -18.18 -11.66 18.55
CA ALA A 30 -18.07 -12.76 19.51
C ALA A 30 -16.61 -13.21 19.77
N LYS A 31 -15.66 -12.82 18.93
CA LYS A 31 -14.25 -13.19 19.01
C LYS A 31 -13.36 -11.97 18.75
N PRO A 32 -12.13 -11.94 19.30
CA PRO A 32 -11.20 -10.87 18.97
C PRO A 32 -10.85 -10.91 17.48
N TRP A 33 -10.63 -9.73 16.89
CA TRP A 33 -10.34 -9.57 15.46
C TRP A 33 -9.14 -10.41 14.99
N SER A 34 -8.13 -10.59 15.83
CA SER A 34 -6.95 -11.43 15.56
C SER A 34 -7.35 -12.88 15.29
N ASP A 35 -8.25 -13.46 16.08
CA ASP A 35 -8.65 -14.86 15.93
C ASP A 35 -9.39 -15.12 14.62
N THR A 36 -10.11 -14.12 14.12
CA THR A 36 -10.82 -14.19 12.85
C THR A 36 -9.86 -14.00 11.67
N THR A 37 -8.93 -13.04 11.77
CA THR A 37 -8.00 -12.71 10.68
C THR A 37 -6.80 -13.67 10.57
N ASP A 38 -6.39 -14.30 11.66
CA ASP A 38 -5.25 -15.24 11.71
C ASP A 38 -5.49 -16.56 10.99
N ARG A 39 -6.75 -16.89 10.72
CA ARG A 39 -7.14 -18.11 10.00
C ARG A 39 -7.28 -17.89 8.49
N LEU A 40 -7.22 -16.64 8.03
CA LEU A 40 -7.39 -16.26 6.62
C LEU A 40 -6.06 -16.21 5.89
N SER A 41 -6.08 -16.43 4.58
CA SER A 41 -4.92 -16.14 3.73
C SER A 41 -4.61 -14.63 3.75
N THR A 42 -3.37 -14.25 3.44
CA THR A 42 -2.96 -12.83 3.40
C THR A 42 -3.86 -11.98 2.50
N PHE A 43 -4.33 -12.57 1.39
CA PHE A 43 -5.21 -11.89 0.45
C PHE A 43 -6.62 -11.70 1.02
N GLU A 44 -7.21 -12.75 1.58
CA GLU A 44 -8.53 -12.68 2.23
C GLU A 44 -8.53 -11.77 3.45
N ARG A 45 -7.44 -11.76 4.24
CA ARG A 45 -7.24 -10.83 5.34
C ARG A 45 -7.31 -9.38 4.85
N THR A 46 -6.60 -9.06 3.76
CA THR A 46 -6.59 -7.71 3.18
C THR A 46 -7.99 -7.26 2.76
N LYS A 47 -8.79 -8.16 2.16
CA LYS A 47 -10.20 -7.88 1.84
C LYS A 47 -11.01 -7.61 3.10
N MET A 48 -10.84 -8.44 4.12
CA MET A 48 -11.56 -8.31 5.39
C MET A 48 -11.23 -6.99 6.09
N ASP A 49 -9.96 -6.59 6.11
CA ASP A 49 -9.53 -5.33 6.72
C ASP A 49 -10.09 -4.10 5.98
N VAL A 50 -10.12 -4.12 4.64
CA VAL A 50 -10.70 -3.02 3.84
C VAL A 50 -12.23 -2.95 4.00
N LEU A 51 -12.91 -4.10 4.03
CA LEU A 51 -14.34 -4.19 4.33
C LEU A 51 -14.68 -3.67 5.73
N GLY A 52 -13.87 -4.05 6.74
CA GLY A 52 -14.04 -3.56 8.11
C GLY A 52 -13.86 -2.05 8.21
N ALA A 53 -12.84 -1.50 7.54
CA ALA A 53 -12.64 -0.06 7.47
C ALA A 53 -13.81 0.65 6.76
N TYR A 54 -14.33 0.07 5.66
CA TYR A 54 -15.51 0.59 4.97
C TYR A 54 -16.74 0.64 5.87
N LEU A 55 -17.06 -0.47 6.55
CA LEU A 55 -18.19 -0.56 7.47
C LEU A 55 -18.14 0.53 8.55
N ILE A 56 -16.98 0.71 9.20
CA ILE A 56 -16.83 1.71 10.27
C ILE A 56 -17.05 3.13 9.71
N ASN A 57 -16.46 3.45 8.57
CA ASN A 57 -16.61 4.78 7.96
C ASN A 57 -18.05 5.03 7.46
N ASP A 58 -18.72 4.00 6.95
CA ASP A 58 -20.12 4.09 6.53
C ASP A 58 -21.06 4.29 7.73
N LEU A 59 -20.82 3.60 8.85
CA LEU A 59 -21.54 3.85 10.10
C LEU A 59 -21.33 5.27 10.63
N ILE A 60 -20.11 5.81 10.53
CA ILE A 60 -19.83 7.23 10.86
C ILE A 60 -20.62 8.15 9.94
N TRP A 61 -20.68 7.86 8.64
CA TRP A 61 -21.45 8.63 7.67
C TRP A 61 -22.94 8.67 8.03
N ILE A 62 -23.54 7.51 8.34
CA ILE A 62 -24.93 7.38 8.77
C ILE A 62 -25.16 8.17 10.06
N TYR A 63 -24.26 8.04 11.04
CA TYR A 63 -24.32 8.79 12.29
C TYR A 63 -24.30 10.31 12.09
N LEU A 64 -23.44 10.81 11.21
CA LEU A 64 -23.38 12.24 10.88
C LEU A 64 -24.70 12.72 10.23
N LYS A 65 -25.25 11.94 9.29
CA LYS A 65 -26.56 12.23 8.68
C LYS A 65 -27.67 12.28 9.73
N MET A 66 -27.69 11.34 10.68
CA MET A 66 -28.68 11.33 11.78
C MET A 66 -28.56 12.56 12.69
N LYS A 67 -27.36 13.09 12.89
CA LYS A 67 -27.15 14.34 13.64
C LYS A 67 -27.45 15.60 12.83
N GLY A 68 -27.83 15.48 11.57
CA GLY A 68 -28.04 16.63 10.67
C GLY A 68 -26.75 17.32 10.26
N ILE A 69 -25.59 16.68 10.47
CA ILE A 69 -24.30 17.17 10.00
C ILE A 69 -24.10 16.64 8.58
N ASP A 70 -23.71 17.51 7.66
CA ASP A 70 -23.44 17.11 6.28
C ASP A 70 -22.10 16.34 6.20
N PRO A 71 -22.10 15.02 5.88
CA PRO A 71 -20.88 14.22 5.86
C PRO A 71 -19.91 14.63 4.76
N ALA A 72 -20.39 15.27 3.69
CA ALA A 72 -19.56 15.77 2.60
C ALA A 72 -18.56 16.84 3.07
N LYS A 73 -18.86 17.53 4.18
CA LYS A 73 -17.97 18.53 4.80
C LYS A 73 -17.07 17.93 5.88
N HIS A 74 -17.20 16.63 6.15
CA HIS A 74 -16.45 15.93 7.17
C HIS A 74 -15.34 15.08 6.53
N GLU A 75 -14.25 14.87 7.27
CA GLU A 75 -13.07 14.08 6.86
C GLU A 75 -13.39 12.59 6.58
N VAL A 76 -14.62 12.16 6.86
CA VAL A 76 -15.08 10.80 6.51
C VAL A 76 -15.09 10.61 5.00
N THR A 77 -15.30 11.67 4.23
CA THR A 77 -15.29 11.61 2.76
C THR A 77 -13.90 11.25 2.23
N SER A 78 -12.84 11.84 2.79
CA SER A 78 -11.46 11.48 2.42
C SER A 78 -11.10 10.05 2.81
N GLU A 79 -11.61 9.56 3.94
CA GLU A 79 -11.39 8.15 4.33
C GLU A 79 -12.12 7.18 3.39
N LEU A 80 -13.33 7.52 2.94
CA LEU A 80 -14.05 6.73 1.92
C LEU A 80 -13.33 6.74 0.56
N GLU A 81 -12.78 7.88 0.12
CA GLU A 81 -11.96 7.93 -1.09
C GLU A 81 -10.71 7.06 -0.96
N ARG A 82 -10.05 7.12 0.20
CA ARG A 82 -8.90 6.28 0.50
C ARG A 82 -9.26 4.79 0.45
N ILE A 83 -10.42 4.39 1.00
CA ILE A 83 -10.94 3.02 0.90
C ILE A 83 -11.15 2.59 -0.56
N LYS A 84 -11.73 3.46 -1.40
CA LYS A 84 -11.90 3.19 -2.85
C LYS A 84 -10.56 2.90 -3.53
N VAL A 85 -9.51 3.66 -3.20
CA VAL A 85 -8.15 3.41 -3.72
C VAL A 85 -7.64 2.02 -3.31
N TYR A 86 -7.85 1.59 -2.06
CA TYR A 86 -7.45 0.26 -1.61
C TYR A 86 -8.25 -0.86 -2.28
N TYR A 87 -9.55 -0.64 -2.53
CA TYR A 87 -10.35 -1.55 -3.34
C TYR A 87 -9.80 -1.70 -4.75
N GLY A 88 -9.40 -0.60 -5.40
CA GLY A 88 -8.74 -0.62 -6.70
C GLY A 88 -7.47 -1.49 -6.68
N LYS A 89 -6.62 -1.33 -5.65
CA LYS A 89 -5.40 -2.14 -5.48
C LYS A 89 -5.70 -3.63 -5.31
N ILE A 90 -6.72 -3.98 -4.52
CA ILE A 90 -7.14 -5.36 -4.33
C ILE A 90 -7.66 -5.93 -5.65
N SER A 91 -8.53 -5.21 -6.35
CA SER A 91 -9.10 -5.62 -7.64
C SER A 91 -8.03 -5.83 -8.70
N SER A 92 -7.05 -4.93 -8.81
CA SER A 92 -5.90 -5.09 -9.72
C SER A 92 -5.03 -6.30 -9.37
N ALA A 93 -4.90 -6.63 -8.09
CA ALA A 93 -4.17 -7.83 -7.64
C ALA A 93 -4.97 -9.13 -7.87
N GLU A 94 -6.29 -9.02 -7.96
CA GLU A 94 -7.23 -10.12 -8.20
C GLU A 94 -7.42 -10.42 -9.69
N GLY A 95 -7.36 -9.37 -10.52
CA GLY A 95 -7.36 -9.46 -11.97
C GLY A 95 -6.15 -10.22 -12.52
N LYS A 96 -6.29 -10.78 -13.72
CA LYS A 96 -5.18 -11.43 -14.43
C LYS A 96 -4.01 -10.47 -14.47
N GLU A 97 -2.88 -10.95 -13.95
CA GLU A 97 -1.56 -10.31 -14.01
C GLU A 97 -1.44 -9.54 -15.32
N GLU A 98 -1.50 -8.20 -15.26
CA GLU A 98 -1.16 -7.41 -16.44
C GLU A 98 0.19 -7.92 -16.94
N PRO A 99 0.36 -8.12 -18.26
CA PRO A 99 1.58 -8.68 -18.80
C PRO A 99 2.74 -7.77 -18.38
N ARG A 100 3.41 -8.13 -17.28
CA ARG A 100 4.58 -7.41 -16.82
C ARG A 100 5.57 -7.46 -17.97
N PRO A 101 6.20 -6.32 -18.33
CA PRO A 101 7.19 -6.32 -19.38
C PRO A 101 8.22 -7.40 -19.06
N GLN A 102 8.27 -8.44 -19.89
CA GLN A 102 9.25 -9.51 -19.70
C GLN A 102 10.61 -8.90 -19.95
N ILE A 103 11.39 -8.75 -18.88
CA ILE A 103 12.74 -8.22 -18.97
C ILE A 103 13.58 -9.24 -19.73
N ASP A 104 14.20 -8.81 -20.83
CA ASP A 104 15.19 -9.61 -21.54
C ASP A 104 16.44 -9.73 -20.66
N GLN A 105 16.51 -10.82 -19.92
CA GLN A 105 17.64 -11.12 -19.04
C GLN A 105 18.96 -11.19 -19.80
N ALA A 106 18.95 -11.58 -21.08
CA ALA A 106 20.17 -11.66 -21.89
C ALA A 106 20.67 -10.26 -22.26
N ALA A 107 19.76 -9.34 -22.64
CA ALA A 107 20.12 -7.95 -22.89
C ALA A 107 20.63 -7.24 -21.62
N ALA A 108 19.93 -7.41 -20.49
CA ALA A 108 20.36 -6.87 -19.20
C ALA A 108 21.75 -7.36 -18.80
N ARG A 109 22.04 -8.67 -18.98
CA ARG A 109 23.38 -9.24 -18.74
C ARG A 109 24.45 -8.63 -19.63
N ARG A 110 24.15 -8.33 -20.90
CA ARG A 110 25.08 -7.67 -21.83
C ARG A 110 25.37 -6.23 -21.40
N PHE A 111 24.36 -5.48 -20.99
CA PHE A 111 24.55 -4.13 -20.46
C PHE A 111 25.45 -4.14 -19.23
N VAL A 112 25.15 -4.99 -18.23
CA VAL A 112 25.99 -5.12 -17.03
C VAL A 112 27.41 -5.54 -17.40
N SER A 113 27.58 -6.52 -18.30
CA SER A 113 28.91 -7.01 -18.70
C SER A 113 29.75 -5.98 -19.47
N ASN A 114 29.11 -5.08 -20.22
CA ASN A 114 29.80 -4.06 -21.01
C ASN A 114 30.05 -2.77 -20.23
N SER A 115 29.20 -2.46 -19.24
CA SER A 115 29.37 -1.34 -18.32
C SER A 115 30.40 -1.61 -17.22
N LEU A 116 30.75 -2.88 -16.96
CA LEU A 116 31.87 -3.24 -16.10
C LEU A 116 33.19 -2.99 -16.85
N PRO A 117 34.11 -2.14 -16.33
CA PRO A 117 35.42 -1.98 -16.94
C PRO A 117 36.11 -3.35 -16.98
N ARG A 118 36.41 -3.84 -18.17
CA ARG A 118 37.27 -5.02 -18.28
C ARG A 118 38.58 -4.69 -17.58
N ALA A 119 38.88 -5.44 -16.53
CA ALA A 119 40.11 -5.39 -15.75
C ALA A 119 41.35 -5.81 -16.56
N GLN A 120 41.45 -5.44 -17.84
CA GLN A 120 42.62 -5.68 -18.69
C GLN A 120 43.85 -4.90 -18.21
N HIS A 121 43.66 -3.86 -17.39
CA HIS A 121 44.74 -3.07 -16.78
C HIS A 121 44.90 -3.25 -15.27
N LEU A 122 44.10 -4.10 -14.62
CA LEU A 122 44.42 -4.49 -13.24
C LEU A 122 45.43 -5.64 -13.30
N PRO A 123 46.52 -5.58 -12.50
CA PRO A 123 47.40 -6.73 -12.36
C PRO A 123 46.56 -7.94 -11.97
N GLN A 124 46.88 -9.12 -12.55
CA GLN A 124 46.28 -10.41 -12.23
C GLN A 124 46.48 -10.68 -10.73
N THR A 125 45.60 -10.12 -9.93
CA THR A 125 45.55 -10.30 -8.49
C THR A 125 44.61 -11.45 -8.30
N ASN A 126 45.15 -12.53 -7.72
CA ASN A 126 44.36 -13.71 -7.41
C ASN A 126 43.11 -13.24 -6.65
N SER A 127 41.92 -13.68 -7.05
CA SER A 127 40.67 -13.30 -6.39
C SER A 127 40.72 -13.58 -4.88
N ALA A 128 41.49 -14.60 -4.48
CA ALA A 128 41.78 -14.92 -3.09
C ALA A 128 42.60 -13.82 -2.37
N GLU A 129 43.54 -13.17 -3.05
CA GLU A 129 44.39 -12.12 -2.47
C GLU A 129 43.62 -10.80 -2.32
N LEU A 130 42.76 -10.46 -3.28
CA LEU A 130 41.84 -9.32 -3.16
C LEU A 130 40.82 -9.53 -2.04
N ALA A 131 40.23 -10.72 -1.95
CA ALA A 131 39.31 -11.08 -0.87
C ALA A 131 40.01 -11.03 0.50
N ALA A 132 41.25 -11.53 0.59
CA ALA A 132 42.04 -11.43 1.82
C ALA A 132 42.36 -9.98 2.20
N ARG A 133 42.67 -9.13 1.22
CA ARG A 133 42.95 -7.70 1.44
C ARG A 133 41.70 -6.92 1.85
N GLN A 134 40.54 -7.24 1.28
CA GLN A 134 39.25 -6.68 1.68
C GLN A 134 38.83 -7.16 3.07
N ALA A 135 39.00 -8.44 3.38
CA ALA A 135 38.74 -8.97 4.72
C ALA A 135 39.63 -8.31 5.77
N ALA A 136 40.91 -8.08 5.46
CA ALA A 136 41.83 -7.36 6.34
C ALA A 136 41.42 -5.89 6.53
N TYR A 137 40.95 -5.22 5.46
CA TYR A 137 40.42 -3.85 5.54
C TYR A 137 39.19 -3.76 6.44
N ILE A 138 38.24 -4.69 6.27
CA ILE A 138 36.99 -4.74 7.06
C ILE A 138 37.31 -5.04 8.53
N ALA A 139 38.20 -5.98 8.81
CA ALA A 139 38.61 -6.30 10.18
C ALA A 139 39.28 -5.08 10.86
N ALA A 140 40.15 -4.36 10.14
CA ALA A 140 40.77 -3.14 10.65
C ALA A 140 39.75 -2.03 10.92
N GLU A 141 38.71 -1.90 10.09
CA GLU A 141 37.64 -0.92 10.29
C GLU A 141 36.75 -1.29 11.49
N GLN A 142 36.46 -2.58 11.69
CA GLN A 142 35.73 -3.08 12.86
C GLN A 142 36.51 -2.86 14.16
N ASP A 143 37.83 -3.09 14.14
CA ASP A 143 38.70 -2.82 15.29
C ASP A 143 38.78 -1.33 15.61
N ALA A 144 38.87 -0.48 14.58
CA ALA A 144 38.77 0.98 14.75
C ALA A 144 37.41 1.40 15.33
N GLU A 145 36.30 0.80 14.89
CA GLU A 145 34.98 1.09 15.45
C GLU A 145 34.85 0.61 16.91
N ASN A 146 35.37 -0.57 17.22
CA ASN A 146 35.36 -1.13 18.57
C ASN A 146 36.21 -0.30 19.54
N THR A 147 37.37 0.20 19.11
CA THR A 147 38.20 1.11 19.92
C THR A 147 37.51 2.46 20.14
N LEU A 148 36.84 3.02 19.12
CA LEU A 148 36.03 4.24 19.25
C LEU A 148 34.87 4.07 20.24
N ARG A 149 34.16 2.93 20.17
CA ARG A 149 33.10 2.56 21.12
C ARG A 149 33.64 2.46 22.55
N ARG A 150 34.83 1.88 22.74
CA ARG A 150 35.50 1.75 24.05
C ARG A 150 35.96 3.08 24.64
N LEU A 151 36.30 4.04 23.77
CA LEU A 151 36.66 5.41 24.15
C LEU A 151 35.44 6.33 24.38
N GLY A 152 34.21 5.80 24.31
CA GLY A 152 32.97 6.55 24.52
C GLY A 152 32.67 7.59 23.43
N LYS A 153 33.43 7.59 22.32
CA LYS A 153 33.20 8.48 21.18
C LYS A 153 32.12 7.86 20.30
N ALA A 154 30.90 8.38 20.39
CA ALA A 154 29.78 7.87 19.60
C ALA A 154 30.06 8.00 18.09
N SER A 155 29.91 6.89 17.35
CA SER A 155 30.11 6.78 15.90
C SER A 155 29.32 7.83 15.08
N ARG A 156 28.28 8.41 15.69
CA ARG A 156 27.38 9.41 15.12
C ARG A 156 28.03 10.76 14.76
N PHE A 157 29.22 11.05 15.27
CA PHE A 157 29.92 12.33 15.00
C PHE A 157 31.06 12.21 13.99
N ARG A 158 31.25 11.05 13.36
CA ARG A 158 32.32 10.83 12.36
C ARG A 158 32.21 11.79 11.16
N HIS A 159 30.99 12.18 10.81
CA HIS A 159 30.68 13.07 9.67
C HIS A 159 31.04 14.55 9.92
N ILE A 160 31.32 14.95 11.16
CA ILE A 160 31.61 16.36 11.50
C ILE A 160 33.13 16.61 11.50
N GLN A 161 33.95 15.56 11.58
CA GLN A 161 35.40 15.70 11.77
C GLN A 161 36.21 15.60 10.47
N ASP A 162 35.61 15.10 9.39
CA ASP A 162 36.24 14.88 8.08
C ASP A 162 35.82 15.92 7.02
N GLU A 163 35.57 17.18 7.42
CA GLU A 163 35.51 18.29 6.46
C GLU A 163 36.93 18.58 5.91
N GLY A 164 37.37 17.76 4.95
CA GLY A 164 38.65 17.96 4.30
C GLY A 164 39.09 16.88 3.31
N SER A 165 38.44 15.72 3.25
CA SER A 165 38.75 14.73 2.22
C SER A 165 37.49 14.17 1.56
N VAL A 166 37.32 14.49 0.28
CA VAL A 166 36.28 13.94 -0.58
C VAL A 166 36.50 12.44 -0.71
N LYS A 167 35.64 11.63 -0.10
CA LYS A 167 35.63 10.18 -0.31
C LYS A 167 34.80 9.91 -1.57
N LEU A 168 35.48 9.63 -2.70
CA LEU A 168 34.79 9.12 -3.89
C LEU A 168 34.15 7.77 -3.54
N VAL A 169 32.82 7.73 -3.55
CA VAL A 169 32.03 6.49 -3.54
C VAL A 169 31.80 6.09 -5.00
N PRO A 170 32.37 4.98 -5.49
CA PRO A 170 32.07 4.50 -6.83
C PRO A 170 30.60 4.07 -6.92
N GLY A 171 29.78 4.81 -7.67
CA GLY A 171 28.38 4.48 -7.96
C GLY A 171 27.33 5.51 -7.55
N ASP A 172 27.68 6.64 -6.91
CA ASP A 172 26.70 7.70 -6.62
C ASP A 172 26.55 8.63 -7.85
N ALA A 173 25.80 8.15 -8.84
CA ALA A 173 25.26 9.01 -9.89
C ALA A 173 23.86 9.47 -9.43
N ARG A 174 23.81 10.55 -8.66
CA ARG A 174 22.58 11.30 -8.40
C ARG A 174 22.72 12.68 -9.03
N ASP A 175 22.68 12.66 -10.35
CA ASP A 175 22.17 13.75 -11.18
C ASP A 175 21.34 13.05 -12.26
N LEU A 176 20.06 12.80 -11.97
CA LEU A 176 19.06 12.48 -12.97
C LEU A 176 17.83 13.31 -12.64
N GLU A 177 17.61 14.27 -13.54
CA GLU A 177 16.52 15.22 -13.61
C GLU A 177 15.16 14.51 -13.66
N ASP A 178 14.15 15.19 -13.16
CA ASP A 178 12.75 14.77 -13.10
C ASP A 178 12.24 14.30 -14.47
N GLU A 179 11.89 13.01 -14.60
CA GLU A 179 11.04 12.51 -15.68
C GLU A 179 9.59 12.40 -15.18
N ASP A 180 8.70 13.11 -15.87
CA ASP A 180 7.25 13.13 -15.64
C ASP A 180 6.64 11.73 -15.76
N VAL A 181 6.05 11.24 -14.66
CA VAL A 181 5.25 10.01 -14.66
C VAL A 181 3.92 10.28 -15.37
N ILE A 182 3.70 9.58 -16.50
CA ILE A 182 2.47 9.65 -17.30
C ILE A 182 1.27 9.21 -16.45
N MET A 183 0.29 10.11 -16.33
CA MET A 183 -0.87 10.06 -15.43
C MET A 183 -2.11 9.35 -16.03
N ASP A 184 -1.93 8.40 -16.96
CA ASP A 184 -3.03 7.88 -17.81
C ASP A 184 -3.73 6.61 -17.24
N SER A 185 -3.07 5.87 -16.33
CA SER A 185 -3.61 4.60 -15.80
C SER A 185 -4.57 4.76 -14.61
N ALA A 186 -4.67 5.95 -14.01
CA ALA A 186 -5.54 6.18 -12.86
C ALA A 186 -7.03 6.33 -13.26
N GLU A 187 -7.30 6.89 -14.45
CA GLU A 187 -8.66 7.14 -14.92
C GLU A 187 -9.39 5.85 -15.33
N GLN A 188 -8.67 4.88 -15.88
CA GLN A 188 -9.24 3.58 -16.28
C GLN A 188 -9.71 2.77 -15.07
N GLY A 189 -8.95 2.81 -13.96
CA GLY A 189 -9.35 2.14 -12.71
C GLY A 189 -10.56 2.79 -12.04
N GLN A 190 -10.70 4.12 -12.16
CA GLN A 190 -11.86 4.85 -11.62
C GLN A 190 -13.13 4.53 -12.41
N GLN A 191 -13.06 4.50 -13.75
CA GLN A 191 -14.21 4.17 -14.60
C GLN A 191 -14.71 2.74 -14.38
N GLN A 192 -13.80 1.77 -14.24
CA GLN A 192 -14.17 0.38 -13.95
C GLN A 192 -14.84 0.22 -12.58
N ALA A 193 -14.41 1.01 -11.57
CA ALA A 193 -15.03 1.00 -10.24
C ALA A 193 -16.44 1.63 -10.27
N GLU A 194 -16.64 2.71 -11.01
CA GLU A 194 -17.94 3.36 -11.15
C GLU A 194 -18.96 2.49 -11.91
N ASP A 195 -18.53 1.81 -12.98
CA ASP A 195 -19.39 0.93 -13.76
C ASP A 195 -19.81 -0.32 -12.98
N PHE A 196 -18.92 -0.87 -12.14
CA PHE A 196 -19.26 -1.96 -11.24
C PHE A 196 -20.31 -1.55 -10.20
N LEU A 197 -20.13 -0.38 -9.56
CA LEU A 197 -21.09 0.12 -8.57
C LEU A 197 -22.48 0.39 -9.17
N LYS A 198 -22.54 0.95 -10.39
CA LYS A 198 -23.82 1.14 -11.11
C LYS A 198 -24.50 -0.19 -11.46
N THR A 199 -23.72 -1.20 -11.82
CA THR A 199 -24.25 -2.54 -12.14
C THR A 199 -24.85 -3.19 -10.90
N LEU A 200 -24.15 -3.10 -9.76
CA LEU A 200 -24.62 -3.63 -8.47
C LEU A 200 -25.88 -2.91 -7.98
N GLU A 201 -25.95 -1.59 -8.15
CA GLU A 201 -27.13 -0.80 -7.83
C GLU A 201 -28.34 -1.20 -8.70
N GLY A 202 -28.12 -1.45 -9.99
CA GLY A 202 -29.15 -1.96 -10.90
C GLY A 202 -29.68 -3.35 -10.53
N GLU A 203 -28.79 -4.27 -10.15
CA GLU A 203 -29.15 -5.62 -9.70
C GLU A 203 -29.92 -5.60 -8.36
N MET A 204 -29.53 -4.73 -7.43
CA MET A 204 -30.24 -4.53 -6.16
C MET A 204 -31.65 -3.95 -6.39
N GLN A 205 -31.79 -2.98 -7.29
CA GLN A 205 -33.10 -2.41 -7.64
C GLN A 205 -34.01 -3.38 -8.43
N ALA A 206 -33.42 -4.29 -9.21
CA ALA A 206 -34.17 -5.34 -9.90
C ALA A 206 -34.65 -6.43 -8.94
N SER A 207 -33.84 -6.77 -7.93
CA SER A 207 -34.22 -7.71 -6.86
C SER A 207 -35.37 -7.17 -6.01
N ASP A 208 -35.37 -5.87 -5.70
CA ASP A 208 -36.43 -5.21 -4.93
C ASP A 208 -37.78 -5.13 -5.69
N LYS A 209 -37.73 -4.95 -7.03
CA LYS A 209 -38.94 -4.99 -7.89
C LYS A 209 -39.47 -6.41 -8.15
N GLY A 210 -38.64 -7.43 -8.02
CA GLY A 210 -39.03 -8.84 -8.13
C GLY A 210 -39.78 -9.37 -6.90
N ALA A 211 -39.62 -8.73 -5.74
CA ALA A 211 -40.26 -9.11 -4.48
C ALA A 211 -41.66 -8.49 -4.25
N GLN A 212 -42.12 -7.61 -5.16
CA GLN A 212 -43.41 -6.92 -5.08
C GLN A 212 -44.45 -7.40 -6.11
N ARG A 213 -44.26 -8.58 -6.72
CA ARG A 213 -45.27 -9.26 -7.55
C ARG A 213 -45.77 -10.54 -6.91
#